data_AF-A0A8J8BLI4-F1
#
_entry.id   AF-A0A8J8BLI4-F1
#
_cell.length_a   1.000
_cell.length_b   1.000
_cell.length_c   1.000
_cell.angle_alpha   90.00
_cell.angle_beta   90.00
_cell.angle_gamma   90.00
#
_symmetry.space_group_name_H-M   'P 1'
#
loop_
_entity.id
_entity.type
_entity.pdbx_description
1 polymer ?
#
loop_
_entity_poly.entity_id
_entity_poly.type
_entity_poly.pdbx_seq_one_letter_code
_entity_poly.pdbx_strand_id
1 'polypeptide(L)'
;QRGLATGSQAEEGVSTGAEVVSVMASDGNSGHDLERFEVVMRIQAGSESMNFNNTVILLDTATTSQNLIYNGTLTSDREQDTGVTTGDYRVYYIKAGPDYEAGYLARGDVVKAKFRCLDCSSATADTGGIGENQRIRLKIVPRVGQAAIVEFTTPDVITDQRVTLWP
;
A
#
# COMPACT_ATOMS: atom_id res chain seq x y z
N GLN A 1 -10.04 -36.99 -3.23
CA GLN A 1 -10.30 -35.66 -2.63
C GLN A 1 -9.20 -34.61 -2.88
N ARG A 2 -8.12 -34.89 -3.66
CA ARG A 2 -7.10 -33.87 -3.98
C ARG A 2 -7.49 -32.91 -5.11
N GLY A 3 -8.32 -33.34 -6.07
CA GLY A 3 -8.70 -32.53 -7.24
C GLY A 3 -9.66 -31.36 -6.96
N LEU A 4 -10.51 -31.46 -5.93
CA LEU A 4 -11.39 -30.37 -5.52
C LEU A 4 -10.61 -29.23 -4.85
N ALA A 5 -9.62 -29.57 -4.02
CA ALA A 5 -8.79 -28.59 -3.34
C ALA A 5 -7.86 -27.82 -4.30
N THR A 6 -7.35 -28.47 -5.37
CA THR A 6 -6.56 -27.78 -6.39
C THR A 6 -7.41 -26.92 -7.31
N GLY A 7 -8.68 -27.29 -7.54
CA GLY A 7 -9.63 -26.50 -8.32
C GLY A 7 -10.02 -25.21 -7.60
N SER A 8 -10.40 -25.29 -6.32
CA SER A 8 -10.75 -24.11 -5.54
C SER A 8 -9.56 -23.16 -5.33
N GLN A 9 -8.34 -23.69 -5.13
CA GLN A 9 -7.13 -22.86 -5.03
C GLN A 9 -6.74 -22.17 -6.34
N ALA A 10 -7.00 -22.82 -7.48
CA ALA A 10 -6.76 -22.21 -8.79
C ALA A 10 -7.79 -21.10 -9.09
N GLU A 11 -9.04 -21.29 -8.68
CA GLU A 11 -10.10 -20.28 -8.80
C GLU A 11 -9.83 -19.07 -7.88
N GLU A 12 -9.45 -19.32 -6.62
CA GLU A 12 -9.06 -18.28 -5.66
C GLU A 12 -7.84 -17.47 -6.13
N GLY A 13 -6.88 -18.13 -6.78
CA GLY A 13 -5.68 -17.50 -7.33
C GLY A 13 -5.93 -16.55 -8.51
N VAL A 14 -7.06 -16.68 -9.21
CA VAL A 14 -7.44 -15.83 -10.36
C VAL A 14 -8.54 -14.84 -9.99
N SER A 15 -9.40 -15.17 -9.03
CA SER A 15 -10.58 -14.37 -8.66
C SER A 15 -10.29 -13.32 -7.59
N THR A 16 -9.29 -13.54 -6.73
CA THR A 16 -8.98 -12.60 -5.64
C THR A 16 -8.03 -11.53 -6.12
N GLY A 17 -8.45 -10.26 -6.08
CA GLY A 17 -7.63 -9.13 -6.51
C GLY A 17 -7.90 -7.89 -5.67
N ALA A 18 -6.84 -7.17 -5.31
CA ALA A 18 -6.98 -5.82 -4.79
C ALA A 18 -6.93 -4.82 -5.94
N GLU A 19 -7.72 -3.76 -5.83
CA GLU A 19 -7.69 -2.60 -6.71
C GLU A 19 -7.18 -1.40 -5.91
N VAL A 20 -6.13 -0.77 -6.41
CA VAL A 20 -5.69 0.53 -5.90
C VAL A 20 -6.56 1.60 -6.53
N VAL A 21 -7.05 2.53 -5.71
CA VAL A 21 -7.97 3.61 -6.10
C VAL A 21 -7.26 4.95 -6.18
N SER A 22 -6.30 5.21 -5.28
CA SER A 22 -5.47 6.41 -5.34
C SER A 22 -4.18 6.20 -4.57
N VAL A 23 -3.12 6.90 -4.99
CA VAL A 23 -1.85 6.99 -4.27
C VAL A 23 -1.57 8.47 -4.04
N MET A 24 -1.31 8.81 -2.78
CA MET A 24 -0.95 10.16 -2.36
C MET A 24 0.33 10.07 -1.57
N ALA A 25 1.10 11.15 -1.57
CA ALA A 25 2.22 11.27 -0.66
C ALA A 25 2.30 12.66 -0.04
N SER A 26 2.96 12.75 1.11
CA SER A 26 3.23 14.01 1.79
C SER A 26 4.67 14.15 2.23
N ASP A 27 5.11 15.42 2.28
CA ASP A 27 6.44 15.82 2.74
C ASP A 27 6.61 15.52 4.24
N GLY A 28 7.78 14.97 4.57
CA GLY A 28 8.27 14.78 5.91
C GLY A 28 9.08 15.96 6.45
N ASN A 29 8.47 17.13 6.57
CA ASN A 29 8.95 18.26 7.38
C ASN A 29 10.33 18.88 7.03
N SER A 30 11.11 18.40 6.06
CA SER A 30 12.52 18.85 5.95
C SER A 30 13.21 18.77 4.58
N GLY A 31 12.48 18.55 3.48
CA GLY A 31 13.06 18.58 2.15
C GLY A 31 11.95 18.48 1.13
N HIS A 32 12.19 18.88 -0.12
CA HIS A 32 11.22 18.73 -1.21
C HIS A 32 11.01 17.26 -1.61
N ASP A 33 10.98 16.35 -0.64
CA ASP A 33 10.95 14.90 -0.81
C ASP A 33 9.67 14.32 -0.22
N LEU A 34 9.14 13.29 -0.87
CA LEU A 34 7.96 12.57 -0.45
C LEU A 34 8.34 11.44 0.50
N GLU A 35 7.97 11.55 1.77
CA GLU A 35 8.31 10.52 2.78
C GLU A 35 7.13 9.62 3.13
N ARG A 36 5.93 10.19 3.22
CA ARG A 36 4.74 9.49 3.72
C ARG A 36 3.83 9.17 2.57
N PHE A 37 3.49 7.90 2.40
CA PHE A 37 2.60 7.45 1.33
C PHE A 37 1.27 6.96 1.91
N GLU A 38 0.20 7.33 1.23
CA GLU A 38 -1.15 6.87 1.49
C GLU A 38 -1.69 6.19 0.23
N VAL A 39 -2.01 4.90 0.33
CA VAL A 39 -2.56 4.11 -0.77
C VAL A 39 -3.98 3.72 -0.40
N VAL A 40 -4.94 4.24 -1.14
CA VAL A 40 -6.34 3.84 -0.97
C VAL A 40 -6.59 2.63 -1.85
N MET A 41 -7.12 1.56 -1.26
CA MET A 41 -7.39 0.31 -1.95
C MET A 41 -8.73 -0.29 -1.53
N ARG A 42 -9.30 -1.09 -2.42
CA ARG A 42 -10.51 -1.89 -2.20
C ARG A 42 -10.33 -3.25 -2.84
N ILE A 43 -11.21 -4.20 -2.54
CA ILE A 43 -11.20 -5.49 -3.21
C ILE A 43 -12.04 -5.46 -4.50
N GLN A 44 -11.64 -6.22 -5.52
CA GLN A 44 -12.41 -6.37 -6.75
C GLN A 44 -13.75 -7.08 -6.48
N ALA A 45 -14.74 -6.79 -7.32
CA ALA A 45 -16.04 -7.45 -7.23
C ALA A 45 -15.90 -8.95 -7.54
N GLY A 46 -16.41 -9.81 -6.66
CA GLY A 46 -16.33 -11.26 -6.80
C GLY A 46 -15.12 -11.91 -6.12
N SER A 47 -14.18 -11.13 -5.62
CA SER A 47 -13.04 -11.62 -4.83
C SER A 47 -13.43 -12.04 -3.41
N GLU A 48 -12.65 -12.95 -2.84
CA GLU A 48 -12.74 -13.35 -1.42
C GLU A 48 -11.94 -12.41 -0.52
N SER A 49 -12.30 -12.32 0.76
CA SER A 49 -11.64 -11.42 1.71
C SER A 49 -10.13 -11.63 1.77
N MET A 50 -9.36 -10.54 1.71
CA MET A 50 -7.89 -10.58 1.71
C MET A 50 -7.34 -10.28 3.11
N ASN A 51 -6.46 -11.13 3.64
CA ASN A 51 -5.81 -10.89 4.93
C ASN A 51 -4.55 -10.03 4.77
N PHE A 52 -4.50 -8.88 5.45
CA PHE A 52 -3.34 -7.99 5.41
C PHE A 52 -2.09 -8.58 6.06
N ASN A 53 -2.22 -9.45 7.08
CA ASN A 53 -1.08 -10.12 7.70
C ASN A 53 -0.27 -10.96 6.70
N ASN A 54 -0.91 -11.43 5.63
CA ASN A 54 -0.24 -12.19 4.57
C ASN A 54 -0.11 -11.37 3.27
N THR A 55 -0.15 -10.04 3.37
CA THR A 55 0.01 -9.14 2.23
C THR A 55 1.29 -8.33 2.40
N VAL A 56 2.09 -8.27 1.33
CA VAL A 56 3.33 -7.49 1.28
C VAL A 56 3.14 -6.36 0.28
N ILE A 57 3.51 -5.15 0.67
CA ILE A 57 3.59 -4.02 -0.26
C ILE A 57 5.07 -3.84 -0.62
N LEU A 58 5.36 -3.84 -1.91
CA LEU A 58 6.67 -3.62 -2.48
C LEU A 58 6.69 -2.21 -3.07
N LEU A 59 7.67 -1.41 -2.69
CA LEU A 59 7.92 -0.10 -3.25
C LEU A 59 9.28 -0.14 -3.95
N ASP A 60 9.25 -0.12 -5.28
CA ASP A 60 10.43 -0.11 -6.11
C ASP A 60 10.68 1.31 -6.64
N THR A 61 11.91 1.78 -6.48
CA THR A 61 12.42 3.02 -7.08
C THR A 61 13.50 2.67 -8.10
N ALA A 62 14.10 3.69 -8.74
CA ALA A 62 15.22 3.47 -9.66
C ALA A 62 16.45 2.83 -8.98
N THR A 63 16.61 3.01 -7.66
CA THR A 63 17.83 2.67 -6.92
C THR A 63 17.63 1.59 -5.87
N THR A 64 16.44 1.49 -5.27
CA THR A 64 16.17 0.50 -4.21
C THR A 64 14.77 -0.07 -4.29
N SER A 65 14.59 -1.20 -3.60
CA SER A 65 13.31 -1.86 -3.39
C SER A 65 13.08 -2.00 -1.88
N GLN A 66 11.89 -1.63 -1.42
CA GLN A 66 11.48 -1.68 -0.03
C GLN A 66 10.30 -2.64 0.12
N ASN A 67 10.42 -3.55 1.08
CA ASN A 67 9.36 -4.50 1.41
C ASN A 67 8.68 -4.04 2.70
N LEU A 68 7.37 -3.81 2.63
CA LEU A 68 6.57 -3.33 3.73
C LEU A 68 5.68 -4.45 4.24
N ILE A 69 5.76 -4.71 5.54
CA ILE A 69 5.00 -5.75 6.24
C ILE A 69 3.84 -5.11 7.01
N TYR A 70 2.72 -5.80 7.09
CA TYR A 70 1.58 -5.31 7.86
C TYR A 70 1.89 -5.21 9.35
N ASN A 71 1.64 -4.04 9.95
CA ASN A 71 1.84 -3.77 11.38
C ASN A 71 0.54 -3.30 12.07
N GLY A 72 -0.59 -3.85 11.62
CA GLY A 72 -1.87 -3.67 12.30
C GLY A 72 -2.82 -2.69 11.61
N THR A 73 -4.05 -2.71 12.16
CA THR A 73 -5.17 -1.88 11.74
C THR A 73 -5.44 -0.84 12.80
N LEU A 74 -5.71 0.40 12.38
CA LEU A 74 -6.12 1.49 13.25
C LEU A 74 -7.50 2.00 12.85
N THR A 75 -8.31 2.35 13.86
CA THR A 75 -9.68 2.82 13.69
C THR A 75 -9.79 4.32 13.42
N SER A 76 -8.70 5.07 13.65
CA SER A 76 -8.67 6.53 13.50
C SER A 76 -7.60 6.93 12.49
N ASP A 77 -8.02 7.45 11.34
CA ASP A 77 -7.12 8.00 10.34
C ASP A 77 -6.42 9.25 10.88
N ARG A 78 -5.14 9.12 11.27
CA ARG A 78 -4.29 10.24 11.67
C ARG A 78 -3.37 10.59 10.50
N GLU A 79 -3.29 11.87 10.13
CA GLU A 79 -2.40 12.32 9.05
C GLU A 79 -0.93 12.00 9.33
N GLN A 80 -0.49 12.11 10.58
CA GLN A 80 0.83 11.66 11.02
C GLN A 80 0.68 10.43 11.92
N ASP A 81 0.79 9.25 11.33
CA ASP A 81 0.97 8.03 12.11
C ASP A 81 2.44 7.89 12.50
N THR A 82 2.74 8.22 13.76
CA THR A 82 4.09 8.11 14.32
C THR A 82 4.53 6.66 14.53
N GLY A 83 3.63 5.68 14.39
CA GLY A 83 3.97 4.27 14.54
C GLY A 83 4.26 3.54 13.24
N VAL A 84 4.21 4.22 12.10
CA VAL A 84 4.65 3.69 10.80
C VAL A 84 6.16 3.91 10.66
N THR A 85 6.90 2.83 10.42
CA THR A 85 8.33 2.85 10.14
C THR A 85 8.58 2.56 8.64
N THR A 86 9.84 2.42 8.25
CA THR A 86 10.24 2.03 6.89
C THR A 86 10.10 0.53 6.63
N GLY A 87 9.86 -0.30 7.64
CA GLY A 87 9.68 -1.74 7.46
C GLY A 87 8.22 -2.16 7.32
N ASP A 88 7.29 -1.25 7.55
CA ASP A 88 5.89 -1.60 7.76
C ASP A 88 4.90 -0.64 7.12
N TYR A 89 3.71 -1.19 6.89
CA TYR A 89 2.53 -0.42 6.56
C TYR A 89 1.42 -0.71 7.58
N ARG A 90 0.57 0.28 7.78
CA ARG A 90 -0.62 0.18 8.62
C ARG A 90 -1.86 0.47 7.81
N VAL A 91 -2.96 -0.16 8.21
CA VAL A 91 -4.22 -0.07 7.50
C VAL A 91 -5.25 0.73 8.29
N TYR A 92 -5.96 1.59 7.59
CA TYR A 92 -7.03 2.43 8.11
C TYR A 92 -8.30 2.19 7.32
N TYR A 93 -9.41 1.90 7.98
CA TYR A 93 -10.69 1.73 7.29
C TYR A 93 -11.33 3.10 7.09
N ILE A 94 -11.42 3.54 5.84
CA ILE A 94 -12.18 4.74 5.46
C ILE A 94 -13.68 4.42 5.53
N LYS A 95 -14.05 3.23 5.03
CA LYS A 95 -15.40 2.71 5.08
C LYS A 95 -15.34 1.23 5.36
N ALA A 96 -16.03 0.80 6.42
CA ALA A 96 -16.30 -0.59 6.71
C ALA A 96 -17.61 -1.03 6.02
N GLY A 97 -17.54 -2.14 5.30
CA GLY A 97 -18.66 -2.85 4.72
C GLY A 97 -19.39 -3.73 5.76
N PRO A 98 -20.42 -4.47 5.32
CA PRO A 98 -21.20 -5.34 6.21
C PRO A 98 -20.39 -6.55 6.73
N ASP A 99 -19.39 -7.00 5.97
CA ASP A 99 -18.54 -8.16 6.29
C ASP A 99 -17.17 -7.73 6.85
N TYR A 100 -17.12 -6.57 7.52
CA TYR A 100 -15.89 -6.02 8.07
C TYR A 100 -15.28 -6.95 9.12
N GLU A 101 -13.99 -7.24 8.95
CA GLU A 101 -13.16 -7.91 9.94
C GLU A 101 -11.80 -7.19 10.04
N ALA A 102 -11.34 -6.96 11.27
CA ALA A 102 -10.09 -6.24 11.51
C ALA A 102 -8.89 -7.02 10.93
N GLY A 103 -8.09 -6.36 10.08
CA GLY A 103 -6.96 -7.00 9.40
C GLY A 103 -7.35 -7.74 8.12
N TYR A 104 -8.59 -7.62 7.67
CA TYR A 104 -9.08 -8.18 6.42
C TYR A 104 -9.72 -7.11 5.53
N LEU A 105 -9.47 -7.19 4.22
CA LEU A 105 -10.16 -6.42 3.21
C LEU A 105 -11.33 -7.25 2.67
N ALA A 106 -12.55 -6.95 3.11
CA ALA A 106 -13.76 -7.62 2.66
C ALA A 106 -14.50 -6.80 1.60
N ARG A 107 -15.60 -7.36 1.09
CA ARG A 107 -16.42 -6.69 0.08
C ARG A 107 -17.09 -5.45 0.66
N GLY A 108 -16.95 -4.33 -0.04
CA GLY A 108 -17.52 -3.05 0.39
C GLY A 108 -16.63 -2.28 1.36
N ASP A 109 -15.51 -2.86 1.80
CA ASP A 109 -14.48 -2.13 2.53
C ASP A 109 -13.69 -1.22 1.59
N VAL A 110 -13.38 -0.04 2.09
CA VAL A 110 -12.39 0.86 1.49
C VAL A 110 -11.37 1.17 2.56
N VAL A 111 -10.12 0.82 2.29
CA VAL A 111 -9.03 1.02 3.23
C VAL A 111 -7.98 1.95 2.67
N LYS A 112 -7.21 2.53 3.58
CA LYS A 112 -6.03 3.33 3.30
C LYS A 112 -4.84 2.64 3.97
N ALA A 113 -3.89 2.18 3.19
CA ALA A 113 -2.59 1.72 3.66
C ALA A 113 -1.66 2.93 3.76
N LYS A 114 -1.04 3.12 4.92
CA LYS A 114 -0.02 4.16 5.14
C LYS A 114 1.32 3.53 5.43
N PHE A 115 2.35 4.05 4.79
CA PHE A 115 3.74 3.64 5.03
C PHE A 115 4.68 4.85 4.89
N ARG A 116 5.91 4.69 5.36
CA ARG A 116 7.00 5.66 5.15
C ARG A 116 8.07 5.04 4.25
N CYS A 117 8.53 5.78 3.24
CA CYS A 117 9.86 5.55 2.67
C CYS A 117 10.77 6.64 3.24
N LEU A 118 11.71 6.24 4.10
CA LEU A 118 12.90 7.04 4.37
C LEU A 118 14.01 6.46 3.52
N ASP A 119 14.48 7.29 2.61
CA ASP A 119 15.60 7.10 1.74
C ASP A 119 15.60 5.77 0.98
N CYS A 120 14.79 5.74 -0.07
CA CYS A 120 14.91 4.73 -1.12
C CYS A 120 16.24 4.89 -1.93
N SER A 121 17.27 5.59 -1.40
CA SER A 121 18.64 5.70 -1.92
C SER A 121 19.76 5.39 -0.88
N SER A 122 19.47 5.19 0.41
CA SER A 122 20.46 4.74 1.42
C SER A 122 19.81 3.99 2.58
N ALA A 123 20.36 2.80 2.89
CA ALA A 123 19.87 1.91 3.95
C ALA A 123 20.10 2.40 5.40
N THR A 124 20.57 3.64 5.60
CA THR A 124 21.06 4.13 6.90
C THR A 124 20.64 5.56 7.27
N ALA A 125 19.80 6.25 6.48
CA ALA A 125 19.45 7.64 6.76
C ALA A 125 18.07 7.78 7.43
N ASP A 126 18.02 8.47 8.57
CA ASP A 126 16.78 8.92 9.26
C ASP A 126 16.14 10.15 8.57
N THR A 127 16.66 10.55 7.41
CA THR A 127 16.26 11.73 6.62
C THR A 127 16.45 11.44 5.13
N GLY A 128 15.46 11.78 4.32
CA GLY A 128 15.47 11.59 2.85
C GLY A 128 14.19 10.90 2.42
N GLY A 129 13.48 11.45 1.45
CA GLY A 129 12.28 10.82 0.88
C GLY A 129 12.51 10.47 -0.59
N ILE A 130 11.42 10.28 -1.32
CA ILE A 130 11.48 10.18 -2.78
C ILE A 130 11.44 11.58 -3.37
N GLY A 131 12.52 11.96 -4.05
CA GLY A 131 12.66 13.29 -4.67
C GLY A 131 11.85 13.48 -5.95
N GLU A 132 12.10 14.60 -6.60
CA GLU A 132 11.47 15.03 -7.85
C GLU A 132 11.87 14.15 -9.05
N ASN A 133 10.97 14.02 -10.03
CA ASN A 133 11.18 13.28 -11.28
C ASN A 133 11.69 11.84 -11.11
N GLN A 134 11.19 11.13 -10.09
CA GLN A 134 11.53 9.74 -9.83
C GLN A 134 10.38 8.81 -10.21
N ARG A 135 10.70 7.78 -10.98
CA ARG A 135 9.76 6.71 -11.31
C ARG A 135 9.66 5.74 -10.13
N ILE A 136 8.44 5.51 -9.69
CA ILE A 136 8.12 4.63 -8.57
C ILE A 136 7.15 3.57 -9.07
N ARG A 137 7.39 2.33 -8.64
CA ARG A 137 6.48 1.21 -8.86
C ARG A 137 6.07 0.65 -7.50
N LEU A 138 4.77 0.72 -7.25
CA LEU A 138 4.14 0.11 -6.08
C LEU A 138 3.50 -1.21 -6.49
N LYS A 139 3.79 -2.28 -5.77
CA LYS A 139 3.19 -3.58 -6.00
C LYS A 139 2.63 -4.16 -4.70
N ILE A 140 1.33 -4.44 -4.69
CA ILE A 140 0.64 -5.06 -3.56
C ILE A 140 0.49 -6.54 -3.87
N VAL A 141 1.12 -7.39 -3.08
CA VAL A 141 1.15 -8.84 -3.28
C VAL A 141 0.40 -9.52 -2.15
N PRO A 142 -0.85 -9.98 -2.40
CA PRO A 142 -1.55 -10.83 -1.45
C PRO A 142 -0.96 -12.25 -1.47
N ARG A 143 -1.25 -13.02 -0.42
CA ARG A 143 -0.90 -14.45 -0.35
C ARG A 143 -1.52 -15.29 -1.47
N VAL A 144 -2.78 -14.99 -1.79
CA VAL A 144 -3.56 -15.65 -2.83
C VAL A 144 -4.23 -14.56 -3.65
N GLY A 145 -4.22 -14.72 -4.96
CA GLY A 145 -4.80 -13.76 -5.89
C GLY A 145 -3.79 -13.00 -6.73
N GLN A 146 -4.30 -12.05 -7.52
CA GLN A 146 -3.52 -11.20 -8.40
C GLN A 146 -2.89 -10.03 -7.63
N ALA A 147 -1.61 -9.77 -7.91
CA ALA A 147 -0.92 -8.59 -7.41
C ALA A 147 -1.43 -7.32 -8.11
N ALA A 148 -1.71 -6.28 -7.33
CA ALA A 148 -2.00 -4.95 -7.86
C ALA A 148 -0.68 -4.22 -8.13
N ILE A 149 -0.51 -3.64 -9.30
CA ILE A 149 0.68 -2.87 -9.67
C ILE A 149 0.23 -1.46 -10.04
N VAL A 150 0.85 -0.47 -9.42
CA VAL A 150 0.67 0.95 -9.72
C VAL A 150 2.03 1.54 -10.01
N GLU A 151 2.12 2.33 -11.07
CA GLU A 151 3.35 2.97 -11.49
C GLU A 151 3.08 4.45 -11.74
N PHE A 152 3.94 5.30 -11.20
CA PHE A 152 3.81 6.74 -11.30
C PHE A 152 5.19 7.39 -11.25
N THR A 153 5.27 8.65 -11.66
CA THR A 153 6.47 9.46 -11.59
C THR A 153 6.18 10.67 -10.71
N THR A 154 7.07 11.00 -9.78
CA THR A 154 6.94 12.23 -8.99
C THR A 154 7.09 13.45 -9.87
N PRO A 155 6.40 14.58 -9.55
CA PRO A 155 6.52 15.80 -10.33
C PRO A 155 7.93 16.38 -10.29
N ASP A 156 8.25 17.24 -11.25
CA ASP A 156 9.54 17.95 -11.33
C ASP A 156 9.73 18.99 -10.22
N VAL A 157 8.65 19.44 -9.57
CA VAL A 157 8.69 20.37 -8.44
C VAL A 157 7.65 19.95 -7.40
N ILE A 158 8.07 19.76 -6.15
CA ILE A 158 7.18 19.47 -5.02
C ILE A 158 6.99 20.75 -4.19
N THR A 159 5.88 21.46 -4.44
CA THR A 159 5.53 22.71 -3.75
C THR A 159 4.50 22.52 -2.64
N ASP A 160 3.63 21.52 -2.78
CA ASP A 160 2.54 21.26 -1.85
C ASP A 160 2.93 20.18 -0.84
N GLN A 161 2.48 20.35 0.40
CA GLN A 161 2.74 19.38 1.47
C GLN A 161 2.10 18.01 1.19
N ARG A 162 1.05 17.96 0.35
CA ARG A 162 0.37 16.72 -0.05
C ARG A 162 0.19 16.72 -1.55
N VAL A 163 0.73 15.69 -2.20
CA VAL A 163 0.69 15.50 -3.65
C VAL A 163 -0.11 14.25 -3.96
N THR A 164 -1.02 14.36 -4.93
CA THR A 164 -1.69 13.19 -5.51
C THR A 164 -0.82 12.65 -6.64
N LEU A 165 -0.42 11.39 -6.53
CA LEU A 165 0.50 10.73 -7.46
C LEU A 165 -0.23 9.81 -8.44
N TRP A 166 -1.41 9.33 -8.04
CA TRP A 166 -2.26 8.43 -8.81
C TRP A 166 -3.72 8.54 -8.30
N PRO A 167 -4.79 8.46 -9.11
CA PRO A 167 -4.88 7.96 -10.50
C PRO A 167 -4.08 8.75 -11.52
#